data_AF-A0A1Y0G7I1-F1
#
_entry.id   AF-A0A1Y0G7I1-F1
#
_cell.length_a   1.000
_cell.length_b   1.000
_cell.length_c   1.000
_cell.angle_alpha   90.00
_cell.angle_beta   90.00
_cell.angle_gamma   90.00
#
_symmetry.space_group_name_H-M   'P 1'
#
loop_
_entity.id
_entity.type
_entity.pdbx_description
1 polymer ?
#
loop_
_entity_poly.entity_id
_entity_poly.type
_entity_poly.pdbx_seq_one_letter_code
_entity_poly.pdbx_strand_id
1 'polypeptide(L)'
;MHNIVLISREELKMSRNYQLLERMSSLPDDILVGVEEVAEITGFAQITIQQRRIKGFPLPINNVRILKWRLGNIREWIRSSGQSSSAKK
;
A
#
# COMPACT_ATOMS: atom_id res chain seq x y z
N MET A 1 20.36 32.72 16.57
CA MET A 1 20.55 31.31 16.94
C MET A 1 19.66 30.48 16.01
N HIS A 2 20.23 29.87 14.97
CA HIS A 2 19.46 29.08 14.01
C HIS A 2 19.29 27.66 14.54
N ASN A 3 18.10 27.35 15.07
CA ASN A 3 17.73 25.98 15.42
C ASN A 3 17.49 25.19 14.12
N ILE A 4 18.54 24.55 13.61
CA ILE A 4 18.39 23.55 12.55
C ILE A 4 17.89 22.29 13.25
N VAL A 5 16.59 22.00 13.12
CA VAL A 5 16.02 20.73 13.55
C VAL A 5 16.61 19.64 12.66
N LEU A 6 17.59 18.90 13.18
CA LEU A 6 18.16 17.73 12.52
C LEU A 6 17.15 16.58 12.59
N ILE A 7 16.10 16.64 11.76
CA ILE A 7 15.16 15.52 11.61
C ILE A 7 15.90 14.39 10.91
N SER A 8 15.93 13.21 11.52
CA SER A 8 16.58 12.04 10.94
C SER A 8 15.88 11.59 9.66
N ARG A 9 16.62 11.05 8.68
CA ARG A 9 16.04 10.56 7.40
C ARG A 9 14.98 9.50 7.64
N GLU A 10 15.15 8.69 8.68
CA GLU A 10 14.23 7.64 9.10
C GLU A 10 12.91 8.22 9.64
N GLU A 11 12.96 9.34 10.36
CA GLU A 11 11.75 10.03 10.87
C GLU A 11 10.97 10.72 9.75
N LEU A 12 11.67 11.30 8.76
CA LEU A 12 11.04 11.82 7.54
C LEU A 12 10.34 10.72 6.75
N LYS A 13 10.94 9.53 6.69
CA LYS A 13 10.35 8.37 6.01
C LYS A 13 9.13 7.85 6.77
N MET A 14 9.22 7.68 8.09
CA MET A 14 8.09 7.30 8.94
C MET A 14 6.93 8.28 8.81
N SER A 15 7.18 9.58 8.94
CA SER A 15 6.12 10.61 8.81
C SER A 15 5.48 10.64 7.43
N ARG A 16 6.27 10.50 6.35
CA ARG A 16 5.74 10.38 4.98
C ARG A 16 4.87 9.15 4.80
N ASN A 17 5.25 8.03 5.40
CA ASN A 17 4.50 6.78 5.36
C ASN A 17 3.13 6.91 6.07
N TYR A 18 3.09 7.52 7.26
CA TYR A 18 1.82 7.76 7.96
C TYR A 18 0.88 8.70 7.19
N GLN A 19 1.41 9.80 6.64
CA GLN A 19 0.60 10.71 5.82
C GLN A 19 0.06 10.04 4.55
N LEU A 20 0.86 9.16 3.94
CA LEU A 20 0.42 8.41 2.77
C LEU A 20 -0.70 7.45 3.15
N LEU A 21 -0.54 6.70 4.25
CA LEU A 21 -1.56 5.76 4.72
C LEU A 21 -2.86 6.47 5.11
N GLU A 22 -2.77 7.60 5.81
CA GLU A 22 -3.92 8.43 6.17
C GLU A 22 -4.66 8.91 4.92
N ARG A 23 -3.93 9.44 3.93
CA ARG A 23 -4.53 9.82 2.64
C ARG A 23 -5.19 8.64 1.96
N MET A 24 -4.50 7.50 1.86
CA MET A 24 -5.03 6.28 1.26
C MET A 24 -6.29 5.77 1.97
N SER A 25 -6.43 5.97 3.28
CA SER A 25 -7.63 5.58 4.02
C SER A 25 -8.87 6.38 3.61
N SER A 26 -8.68 7.67 3.30
CA SER A 26 -9.77 8.58 2.91
C SER A 26 -10.23 8.44 1.46
N LEU A 27 -9.44 7.76 0.62
CA LEU A 27 -9.71 7.68 -0.81
C LEU A 27 -10.83 6.68 -1.17
N PRO A 28 -11.61 6.98 -2.23
CA PRO A 28 -12.58 6.06 -2.80
C PRO A 28 -11.93 4.81 -3.41
N ASP A 29 -12.69 3.73 -3.45
CA ASP A 29 -12.24 2.41 -3.95
C ASP A 29 -11.92 2.39 -5.45
N ASP A 30 -12.46 3.33 -6.22
CA ASP A 30 -12.27 3.44 -7.67
C ASP A 30 -10.93 4.07 -8.07
N ILE A 31 -10.18 4.60 -7.11
CA ILE A 31 -8.89 5.23 -7.37
C ILE A 31 -7.84 4.18 -7.79
N LEU A 32 -7.02 4.58 -8.76
CA LEU A 32 -5.88 3.80 -9.21
C LEU A 32 -4.62 4.13 -8.41
N VAL A 33 -4.09 3.13 -7.71
CA VAL A 33 -2.89 3.22 -6.88
C VAL A 33 -1.72 2.48 -7.54
N GLY A 34 -0.50 2.95 -7.30
CA GLY A 34 0.73 2.38 -7.83
C GLY A 34 1.45 1.50 -6.82
N VAL A 35 2.67 1.09 -7.17
CA VAL A 35 3.49 0.17 -6.37
C VAL A 35 3.79 0.71 -4.97
N GLU A 36 4.08 2.01 -4.84
CA GLU A 36 4.43 2.62 -3.55
C GLU A 36 3.23 2.58 -2.59
N GLU A 37 2.06 3.00 -3.05
CA GLU A 37 0.84 2.98 -2.24
C GLU A 37 0.41 1.56 -1.90
N VAL A 38 0.51 0.63 -2.86
CA VAL A 38 0.20 -0.78 -2.61
C VAL A 38 1.13 -1.37 -1.56
N ALA A 39 2.42 -1.08 -1.64
CA ALA A 39 3.40 -1.53 -0.65
C ALA A 39 3.06 -0.99 0.75
N GLU A 40 2.69 0.29 0.85
CA GLU A 40 2.36 0.92 2.13
C GLU A 40 1.08 0.33 2.74
N ILE A 41 0.02 0.15 1.93
CA ILE A 41 -1.25 -0.39 2.41
C ILE A 41 -1.13 -1.87 2.82
N THR A 42 -0.31 -2.64 2.10
CA THR A 42 -0.16 -4.08 2.34
C THR A 42 0.96 -4.44 3.32
N GLY A 43 1.88 -3.51 3.59
CA GLY A 43 3.08 -3.74 4.39
C GLY A 43 4.16 -4.60 3.70
N PHE A 44 3.99 -4.95 2.43
CA PHE A 44 5.01 -5.69 1.68
C PHE A 44 6.11 -4.77 1.14
N ALA A 45 7.29 -5.33 0.91
CA ALA A 45 8.34 -4.63 0.19
C ALA A 45 7.87 -4.28 -1.25
N GLN A 46 8.19 -3.07 -1.72
CA GLN A 46 7.84 -2.62 -3.08
C GLN A 46 8.29 -3.60 -4.16
N ILE A 47 9.49 -4.20 -4.01
CA ILE A 47 10.01 -5.18 -4.98
C ILE A 47 9.11 -6.42 -5.09
N THR A 48 8.50 -6.84 -3.98
CA THR A 48 7.56 -7.97 -3.95
C THR A 48 6.30 -7.65 -4.76
N ILE A 49 5.81 -6.41 -4.66
CA ILE A 49 4.67 -5.91 -5.44
C ILE A 49 5.04 -5.81 -6.93
N GLN A 50 6.19 -5.23 -7.27
CA GLN A 50 6.66 -5.09 -8.65
C GLN A 50 6.81 -6.45 -9.34
N GLN A 51 7.39 -7.43 -8.62
CA GLN A 51 7.59 -8.78 -9.13
C GLN A 51 6.31 -9.63 -9.10
N ARG A 52 5.19 -9.12 -8.57
CA ARG A 52 3.89 -9.80 -8.48
C ARG A 52 4.00 -11.19 -7.82
N ARG A 53 4.77 -11.27 -6.73
CA ARG A 53 5.08 -12.55 -6.06
C ARG A 53 4.04 -12.98 -5.02
N ILE A 54 3.03 -12.15 -4.78
CA ILE A 54 1.97 -12.43 -3.81
C ILE A 54 0.91 -13.30 -4.48
N LYS A 55 0.73 -14.53 -3.97
CA LYS A 55 -0.28 -15.46 -4.47
C LYS A 55 -1.69 -14.93 -4.20
N GLY A 56 -2.57 -15.03 -5.19
CA GLY A 56 -3.97 -14.59 -5.09
C GLY A 56 -4.16 -13.08 -4.97
N PHE A 57 -3.10 -12.27 -5.13
CA PHE A 57 -3.20 -10.82 -5.10
C PHE A 57 -3.93 -10.29 -6.34
N PRO A 58 -4.70 -9.18 -6.24
CA PRO A 58 -5.38 -8.60 -7.39
C PRO A 58 -4.44 -8.32 -8.55
N LEU A 59 -4.91 -8.61 -9.76
CA LEU A 59 -4.16 -8.29 -10.97
C LEU A 59 -4.13 -6.77 -11.18
N PRO A 60 -3.00 -6.22 -11.66
CA PRO A 60 -2.96 -4.82 -12.08
C PRO A 60 -3.86 -4.61 -13.29
N ILE A 61 -4.21 -3.35 -13.55
CA ILE A 61 -4.92 -2.93 -14.74
C ILE A 61 -4.11 -3.31 -15.99
N ASN A 62 -4.78 -3.93 -16.95
CA ASN A 62 -4.18 -4.29 -18.23
C ASN A 62 -4.05 -3.04 -19.13
N ASN A 63 -3.18 -3.11 -20.15
CA ASN A 63 -3.01 -2.05 -21.16
C ASN A 63 -2.49 -0.71 -20.63
N VAL A 64 -1.86 -0.69 -19.45
CA VAL A 64 -1.11 0.47 -18.95
C VAL A 64 0.37 0.12 -18.80
N ARG A 65 1.23 1.09 -19.11
CA ARG A 65 2.70 0.92 -19.05
C ARG A 65 3.23 0.74 -17.62
N ILE A 66 2.50 1.28 -16.64
CA ILE A 66 2.89 1.29 -15.23
C ILE A 66 1.92 0.41 -14.45
N LEU A 67 2.42 -0.36 -13.48
CA LEU A 67 1.60 -1.18 -12.61
C LEU A 67 0.64 -0.29 -11.78
N LYS A 68 -0.65 -0.52 -12.00
CA LYS A 68 -1.74 0.19 -11.31
C LYS A 68 -2.80 -0.81 -10.86
N TRP A 69 -3.40 -0.55 -9.71
CA TRP A 69 -4.49 -1.36 -9.15
C TRP A 69 -5.63 -0.46 -8.69
N ARG A 70 -6.85 -1.00 -8.69
CA ARG A 70 -7.97 -0.34 -8.00
C ARG A 70 -7.81 -0.54 -6.49
N LEU A 71 -7.94 0.54 -5.75
CA LEU A 71 -7.84 0.54 -4.29
C LEU A 71 -8.85 -0.42 -3.64
N GLY A 72 -10.08 -0.45 -4.16
CA GLY A 72 -11.14 -1.36 -3.69
C GLY A 72 -10.75 -2.83 -3.75
N ASN A 73 -10.16 -3.27 -4.87
CA ASN A 73 -9.72 -4.66 -5.05
C ASN A 73 -8.64 -5.05 -4.02
N ILE A 74 -7.74 -4.13 -3.70
CA ILE A 74 -6.69 -4.36 -2.70
C ILE A 74 -7.31 -4.47 -1.30
N ARG A 75 -8.21 -3.55 -0.95
CA ARG A 75 -8.92 -3.57 0.34
C ARG A 75 -9.76 -4.84 0.50
N GLU A 76 -10.45 -5.26 -0.55
CA GLU A 76 -11.21 -6.51 -0.58
C GLU A 76 -10.30 -7.72 -0.38
N TRP A 77 -9.14 -7.76 -1.04
CA TRP A 77 -8.14 -8.81 -0.85
C TRP A 77 -7.58 -8.86 0.58
N ILE A 78 -7.32 -7.70 1.20
CA ILE A 78 -6.89 -7.62 2.60
C ILE A 78 -7.98 -8.17 3.53
N ARG A 79 -9.24 -7.78 3.29
CA ARG A 79 -10.38 -8.28 4.07
C ARG A 79 -10.61 -9.78 3.89
N SER A 80 -10.40 -10.34 2.71
CA SER A 80 -10.59 -11.77 2.44
C SER A 80 -9.43 -12.62 2.97
N SER A 81 -8.20 -12.13 2.87
CA SER A 81 -7.03 -12.79 3.45
C SER A 81 -7.09 -12.85 4.99
N GLY A 82 -7.60 -11.80 5.65
CA GLY A 82 -7.85 -11.78 7.10
C GLY A 82 -8.95 -12.72 7.59
N GLN A 83 -9.88 -13.15 6.74
CA GLN A 83 -10.94 -14.10 7.13
C GLN A 83 -10.47 -15.55 7.16
N SER A 84 -9.39 -15.88 6.44
CA SER A 84 -8.80 -17.22 6.45
C SER A 84 -8.17 -17.63 7.80
N SER A 85 -7.92 -16.67 8.70
CA SER A 85 -7.32 -16.91 10.02
C SER A 85 -8.32 -16.87 11.20
N SER A 86 -9.61 -16.61 10.96
CA SER A 86 -10.64 -16.49 12.02
C SER A 86 -11.77 -17.53 11.94
N ALA A 87 -11.58 -18.63 11.21
CA ALA A 87 -12.53 -19.76 11.16
C ALA A 87 -12.05 -20.97 11.98
N LYS A 88 -11.56 -20.73 13.20
CA LYS A 88 -11.32 -21.79 14.19
C LYS A 88 -11.71 -21.29 15.57
N LYS A 89 -13.01 -21.36 15.87
CA LYS A 89 -13.52 -21.39 17.23
C LYS A 89 -14.63 -22.42 17.32
#